data_AF-A0A5S5D579-F1
#
_entry.id   AF-A0A5S5D579-F1
#
_cell.length_a   1.000
_cell.length_b   1.000
_cell.length_c   1.000
_cell.angle_alpha   90.00
_cell.angle_beta   90.00
_cell.angle_gamma   90.00
#
_symmetry.space_group_name_H-M   'P 1'
#
loop_
_entity.id
_entity.type
_entity.pdbx_description
1 polymer ?
#
loop_
_entity_poly.entity_id
_entity_poly.type
_entity_poly.pdbx_seq_one_letter_code
_entity_poly.pdbx_strand_id
1 'polypeptide(L)'
;MRRAGPADAAALVELRAAMFAAMGTDPGPPDAPWRAAALDWFGERLARPDRFAACVVDDPASGRVVSGAAAEVEQHTPNPWNPGGARAELFNVSSLPGSQGRGYARACVAEVLAWVREETTVGTVRLSATPPGFGIYRALGFTETRYPAMRLLLER
;
A
#
# COMPACT_ATOMS: atom_id res chain seq x y z
N MET A 1 4.28 -8.28 -13.42
CA MET A 1 3.93 -7.09 -12.61
C MET A 1 3.07 -6.20 -13.48
N ARG A 2 2.00 -5.64 -12.94
CA ARG A 2 1.06 -4.78 -13.67
C ARG A 2 0.36 -3.81 -12.73
N ARG A 3 -0.15 -2.71 -13.28
CA ARG A 3 -1.12 -1.85 -12.60
C ARG A 3 -2.36 -2.66 -12.23
N ALA A 4 -2.84 -2.48 -11.01
CA ALA A 4 -4.08 -3.09 -10.55
C ALA A 4 -5.29 -2.27 -11.00
N GLY A 5 -6.35 -2.94 -11.42
CA GLY A 5 -7.65 -2.34 -11.72
C GLY A 5 -8.73 -2.81 -10.74
N PRO A 6 -9.99 -2.34 -10.86
CA PRO A 6 -11.07 -2.69 -9.91
C PRO A 6 -11.26 -4.20 -9.69
N ALA A 7 -10.98 -5.03 -10.70
CA ALA A 7 -11.05 -6.50 -10.59
C ALA A 7 -10.02 -7.11 -9.61
N ASP A 8 -8.97 -6.38 -9.26
CA ASP A 8 -7.92 -6.83 -8.32
C ASP A 8 -8.26 -6.51 -6.86
N ALA A 9 -9.39 -5.86 -6.58
CA ALA A 9 -9.75 -5.43 -5.22
C ALA A 9 -9.73 -6.61 -4.23
N ALA A 10 -10.30 -7.75 -4.60
CA ALA A 10 -10.29 -8.97 -3.77
C ALA A 10 -8.86 -9.47 -3.49
N ALA A 11 -7.97 -9.42 -4.49
CA ALA A 11 -6.58 -9.80 -4.29
C ALA A 11 -5.83 -8.86 -3.33
N LEU A 12 -6.11 -7.55 -3.39
CA LEU A 12 -5.54 -6.58 -2.44
C LEU A 12 -6.04 -6.80 -1.01
N VAL A 13 -7.29 -7.25 -0.83
CA VAL A 13 -7.83 -7.65 0.49
C VAL A 13 -7.11 -8.89 1.02
N GLU A 14 -6.86 -9.90 0.19
CA GLU A 14 -6.11 -11.08 0.60
C GLU A 14 -4.66 -10.77 0.97
N LEU A 15 -3.99 -9.91 0.21
CA LEU A 15 -2.66 -9.40 0.54
C LEU A 15 -2.66 -8.62 1.86
N ARG A 16 -3.73 -7.86 2.13
CA ARG A 16 -3.92 -7.11 3.38
C ARG A 16 -4.13 -8.04 4.58
N ALA A 17 -4.92 -9.10 4.42
CA ALA A 17 -5.09 -10.11 5.45
C ALA A 17 -3.76 -10.80 5.79
N ALA A 18 -2.99 -11.19 4.77
CA ALA A 18 -1.66 -11.77 4.96
C ALA A 18 -0.70 -10.78 5.65
N MET A 19 -0.80 -9.49 5.34
CA MET A 19 -0.02 -8.44 6.01
C MET A 19 -0.35 -8.35 7.51
N PHE A 20 -1.64 -8.31 7.87
CA PHE A 20 -2.04 -8.28 9.28
C PHE A 20 -1.60 -9.53 10.04
N ALA A 21 -1.78 -10.72 9.45
CA ALA A 21 -1.29 -11.96 10.04
C ALA A 21 0.22 -11.94 10.28
N ALA A 22 1.01 -11.45 9.31
CA ALA A 22 2.47 -11.29 9.45
C ALA A 22 2.86 -10.23 10.51
N MET A 23 1.97 -9.29 10.82
CA MET A 23 2.13 -8.30 11.89
C MET A 23 1.65 -8.81 13.26
N GLY A 24 1.26 -10.09 13.37
CA GLY A 24 0.77 -10.69 14.61
C GLY A 24 -0.67 -10.31 14.97
N THR A 25 -1.44 -9.81 14.00
CA THR A 25 -2.88 -9.52 14.16
C THR A 25 -3.68 -10.57 13.40
N ASP A 26 -4.55 -11.30 14.09
CA ASP A 26 -5.46 -12.26 13.43
C ASP A 26 -6.43 -11.50 12.50
N PRO A 27 -6.40 -11.74 11.17
CA PRO A 27 -7.32 -11.10 10.24
C PRO A 27 -8.74 -11.66 10.34
N GLY A 28 -8.98 -12.70 11.13
CA GLY A 28 -10.27 -13.36 11.25
C GLY A 28 -10.66 -14.16 10.01
N PRO A 29 -11.87 -14.75 10.02
CA PRO A 29 -12.34 -15.62 8.96
C PRO A 29 -12.59 -14.86 7.64
N PRO A 30 -12.80 -15.58 6.51
CA PRO A 30 -13.05 -14.96 5.20
C PRO A 30 -14.27 -14.03 5.15
N ASP A 31 -15.27 -14.23 6.02
CA ASP A 31 -16.48 -13.44 6.15
C ASP A 31 -16.37 -12.32 7.20
N ALA A 32 -15.18 -12.06 7.76
CA ALA A 32 -14.97 -10.97 8.69
C ALA A 32 -15.41 -9.62 8.08
N PRO A 33 -16.21 -8.79 8.78
CA PRO A 33 -16.84 -7.59 8.20
C PRO A 33 -15.87 -6.59 7.56
N TRP A 34 -14.65 -6.47 8.09
CA TRP A 34 -13.63 -5.57 7.55
C TRP A 34 -13.20 -5.96 6.13
N ARG A 35 -13.29 -7.25 5.75
CA ARG A 35 -12.90 -7.72 4.41
C ARG A 35 -13.87 -7.22 3.36
N ALA A 36 -15.18 -7.28 3.64
CA ALA A 36 -16.21 -6.70 2.78
C ALA A 36 -16.04 -5.18 2.67
N ALA A 37 -15.86 -4.50 3.80
CA ALA A 37 -15.61 -3.05 3.80
C ALA A 37 -14.33 -2.67 3.04
N ALA A 38 -13.26 -3.47 3.14
CA ALA A 38 -12.02 -3.25 2.40
C ALA A 38 -12.19 -3.53 0.90
N LEU A 39 -12.98 -4.53 0.52
CA LEU A 39 -13.30 -4.84 -0.88
C LEU A 39 -13.98 -3.65 -1.55
N ASP A 40 -15.02 -3.10 -0.92
CA ASP A 40 -15.72 -1.91 -1.41
C ASP A 40 -14.77 -0.72 -1.49
N TRP A 41 -14.00 -0.48 -0.43
CA TRP A 41 -13.03 0.61 -0.35
C TRP A 41 -11.97 0.57 -1.45
N PHE A 42 -11.41 -0.61 -1.74
CA PHE A 42 -10.44 -0.79 -2.83
C PHE A 42 -11.12 -0.65 -4.19
N GLY A 43 -12.30 -1.24 -4.38
CA GLY A 43 -13.04 -1.14 -5.64
C GLY A 43 -13.33 0.32 -6.05
N GLU A 44 -13.82 1.12 -5.10
CA GLU A 44 -14.08 2.55 -5.33
C GLU A 44 -12.82 3.35 -5.69
N ARG A 45 -11.69 3.04 -5.06
CA ARG A 45 -10.43 3.77 -5.26
C ARG A 45 -9.68 3.35 -6.51
N LEU A 46 -9.70 2.07 -6.84
CA LEU A 46 -9.15 1.57 -8.10
C LEU A 46 -9.87 2.17 -9.33
N ALA A 47 -11.09 2.66 -9.15
CA ALA A 47 -11.81 3.42 -10.18
C ALA A 47 -11.39 4.92 -10.27
N ARG A 48 -10.46 5.39 -9.43
CA ARG A 48 -9.97 6.79 -9.35
C ARG A 48 -8.45 6.87 -9.57
N PRO A 49 -7.96 6.61 -10.79
CA PRO A 49 -6.53 6.50 -11.08
C PRO A 49 -5.72 7.79 -10.85
N ASP A 50 -6.39 8.95 -10.79
CA ASP A 50 -5.79 10.25 -10.49
C ASP A 50 -5.53 10.50 -8.99
N ARG A 51 -6.04 9.62 -8.12
CA ARG A 51 -5.89 9.70 -6.66
C ARG A 51 -5.37 8.42 -6.04
N PHE A 52 -5.41 7.31 -6.76
CA PHE A 52 -5.05 6.02 -6.24
C PHE A 52 -4.32 5.16 -7.28
N ALA A 53 -3.30 4.46 -6.83
CA ALA A 53 -2.64 3.44 -7.61
C ALA A 53 -2.35 2.22 -6.77
N ALA A 54 -2.50 1.05 -7.36
CA ALA A 54 -1.90 -0.16 -6.85
C ALA A 54 -1.17 -0.89 -7.98
N CYS A 55 -0.12 -1.59 -7.59
CA CYS A 55 0.65 -2.47 -8.45
C CYS A 55 0.61 -3.88 -7.87
N VAL A 56 0.42 -4.87 -8.72
CA VAL A 56 0.35 -6.28 -8.36
C VAL A 56 1.31 -7.13 -9.20
N VAL A 57 1.75 -8.24 -8.62
CA VAL A 57 2.50 -9.29 -9.32
C VAL A 57 1.68 -10.56 -9.30
N ASP A 58 1.37 -11.07 -10.49
CA ASP A 58 0.79 -12.39 -10.67
C ASP A 58 1.89 -13.46 -10.65
N ASP A 59 1.61 -14.61 -10.04
CA ASP A 59 2.40 -15.83 -10.16
C ASP A 59 2.22 -16.38 -11.59
N PRO A 60 3.29 -16.51 -12.39
CA PRO A 60 3.19 -16.99 -13.77
C PRO A 60 2.55 -18.38 -13.92
N ALA A 61 2.67 -19.24 -12.90
CA ALA A 61 2.15 -20.61 -12.97
C ALA A 61 0.65 -20.69 -12.71
N SER A 62 0.15 -19.90 -11.75
CA SER A 62 -1.26 -19.95 -11.32
C SER A 62 -2.11 -18.78 -11.83
N GLY A 63 -1.48 -17.71 -12.33
CA GLY A 63 -2.15 -16.45 -12.65
C GLY A 63 -2.66 -15.68 -11.43
N ARG A 64 -2.38 -16.15 -10.21
CA ARG A 64 -2.86 -15.55 -8.97
C ARG A 64 -1.96 -14.39 -8.56
N VAL A 65 -2.54 -13.29 -8.09
CA VAL A 65 -1.80 -12.20 -7.45
C VAL A 65 -1.11 -12.69 -6.17
N VAL A 66 0.21 -12.53 -6.09
CA VAL A 66 1.04 -12.98 -4.97
C VAL A 66 1.78 -11.87 -4.23
N SER A 67 1.81 -10.66 -4.79
CA SER A 67 2.45 -9.51 -4.16
C SER A 67 1.79 -8.22 -4.65
N GLY A 68 1.82 -7.18 -3.82
CA GLY A 68 1.28 -5.88 -4.20
C GLY A 68 1.73 -4.75 -3.30
N ALA A 69 1.50 -3.53 -3.78
CA ALA A 69 1.65 -2.27 -3.05
C ALA A 69 0.59 -1.29 -3.55
N ALA A 70 0.14 -0.38 -2.70
CA ALA A 70 -0.82 0.66 -3.05
C ALA A 70 -0.39 2.02 -2.51
N ALA A 71 -0.75 3.09 -3.19
CA ALA A 71 -0.67 4.44 -2.65
C ALA A 71 -1.94 5.24 -2.95
N GLU A 72 -2.28 6.13 -2.02
CA GLU A 72 -3.39 7.08 -2.14
C GLU A 72 -2.86 8.50 -1.96
N VAL A 73 -3.33 9.43 -2.79
CA VAL A 73 -3.09 10.87 -2.64
C VAL A 73 -4.08 11.42 -1.63
N GLU A 74 -3.56 11.92 -0.51
CA GLU A 74 -4.31 12.59 0.54
C GLU A 74 -4.12 14.11 0.47
N GLN A 75 -5.20 14.84 0.76
CA GLN A 75 -5.17 16.29 0.93
C GLN A 75 -4.92 16.65 2.40
N HIS A 76 -4.08 17.65 2.60
CA HIS A 76 -3.60 18.15 3.89
C HIS A 76 -3.52 19.67 3.83
N THR A 77 -3.45 20.28 5.01
CA THR A 77 -3.21 21.71 5.12
C THR A 77 -1.89 22.09 4.45
N PRO A 78 -1.89 23.04 3.49
CA PRO A 78 -0.66 23.58 2.95
C PRO A 78 0.27 24.07 4.05
N ASN A 79 1.57 23.88 3.84
CA ASN A 79 2.60 24.34 4.77
C ASN A 79 3.83 24.82 3.98
N PRO A 80 4.79 25.51 4.62
CA PRO A 80 5.94 26.10 3.92
C PRO A 80 6.77 25.11 3.08
N TRP A 81 6.70 23.81 3.39
CA TRP A 81 7.45 22.75 2.74
C TRP A 81 6.60 21.94 1.75
N ASN A 82 5.28 22.18 1.73
CA ASN A 82 4.32 21.59 0.80
C ASN A 82 3.15 22.57 0.56
N PRO A 83 3.34 23.60 -0.27
CA PRO A 83 2.30 24.60 -0.54
C PRO A 83 1.11 24.03 -1.32
N GLY A 84 1.28 22.91 -2.03
CA GLY A 84 0.21 22.24 -2.78
C GLY A 84 -0.75 21.41 -1.91
N GLY A 85 -0.42 21.19 -0.64
CA GLY A 85 -1.31 20.51 0.31
C GLY A 85 -1.54 19.02 0.01
N ALA A 86 -0.85 18.40 -0.93
CA ALA A 86 -1.05 16.99 -1.28
C ALA A 86 0.14 16.13 -0.84
N ARG A 87 -0.12 14.94 -0.30
CA ARG A 87 0.90 13.91 -0.02
C ARG A 87 0.38 12.54 -0.42
N ALA A 88 1.26 11.60 -0.72
CA ALA A 88 0.85 10.22 -0.96
C ALA A 88 1.15 9.37 0.28
N GLU A 89 0.24 8.48 0.65
CA GLU A 89 0.48 7.44 1.65
C GLU A 89 0.64 6.11 0.91
N LEU A 90 1.82 5.49 1.00
CA LEU A 90 2.12 4.15 0.52
C LEU A 90 1.77 3.14 1.61
N PHE A 91 0.94 2.17 1.28
CA PHE A 91 0.47 1.14 2.19
C PHE A 91 0.19 -0.17 1.45
N ASN A 92 -0.27 -1.18 2.20
CA ASN A 92 -0.59 -2.51 1.66
C ASN A 92 0.57 -3.20 0.93
N VAL A 93 1.81 -2.86 1.28
CA VAL A 93 3.02 -3.50 0.73
C VAL A 93 3.15 -4.89 1.34
N SER A 94 2.78 -5.92 0.58
CA SER A 94 2.67 -7.29 1.09
C SER A 94 2.98 -8.31 0.01
N SER A 95 3.44 -9.48 0.43
CA SER A 95 3.60 -10.66 -0.42
C SER A 95 3.07 -11.87 0.32
N LEU A 96 2.36 -12.74 -0.38
CA LEU A 96 1.83 -13.96 0.20
C LEU A 96 2.95 -14.89 0.68
N PRO A 97 2.68 -15.73 1.70
CA PRO A 97 3.61 -16.76 2.13
C PRO A 97 4.14 -17.59 0.94
N GLY A 98 5.45 -17.86 0.92
CA GLY A 98 6.13 -18.57 -0.17
C GLY A 98 6.54 -17.71 -1.38
N SER A 99 6.03 -16.48 -1.47
CA SER A 99 6.39 -15.51 -2.53
C SER A 99 7.34 -14.38 -2.06
N GLN A 100 7.74 -14.43 -0.78
CA GLN A 100 8.66 -13.47 -0.17
C GLN A 100 10.11 -13.68 -0.65
N GLY A 101 10.97 -12.68 -0.46
CA GLY A 101 12.41 -12.76 -0.81
C GLY A 101 12.73 -12.72 -2.31
N ARG A 102 11.71 -12.65 -3.18
CA ARG A 102 11.87 -12.65 -4.66
C ARG A 102 11.95 -11.25 -5.28
N GLY A 103 12.00 -10.20 -4.45
CA GLY A 103 12.04 -8.81 -4.90
C GLY A 103 10.68 -8.23 -5.35
N TYR A 104 9.59 -9.00 -5.33
CA TYR A 104 8.27 -8.55 -5.79
C TYR A 104 7.74 -7.30 -5.07
N ALA A 105 7.81 -7.27 -3.74
CA ALA A 105 7.39 -6.10 -2.97
C ALA A 105 8.18 -4.83 -3.37
N ARG A 106 9.50 -4.94 -3.57
CA ARG A 106 10.33 -3.82 -4.03
C ARG A 106 9.92 -3.36 -5.42
N ALA A 107 9.62 -4.28 -6.33
CA ALA A 107 9.15 -3.95 -7.68
C ALA A 107 7.80 -3.22 -7.65
N CYS A 108 6.83 -3.71 -6.87
CA CYS A 108 5.52 -3.05 -6.72
C CYS A 108 5.67 -1.64 -6.14
N VAL A 109 6.52 -1.45 -5.12
CA VAL A 109 6.76 -0.13 -4.54
C VAL A 109 7.41 0.81 -5.56
N ALA A 110 8.41 0.34 -6.32
CA ALA A 110 9.05 1.15 -7.34
C ALA A 110 8.05 1.63 -8.41
N GLU A 111 7.14 0.75 -8.84
CA GLU A 111 6.08 1.09 -9.79
C GLU A 111 5.09 2.13 -9.23
N VAL A 112 4.65 1.95 -7.97
CA VAL A 112 3.77 2.92 -7.32
C VAL A 112 4.47 4.28 -7.16
N LEU A 113 5.77 4.30 -6.86
CA LEU A 113 6.54 5.54 -6.81
C LEU A 113 6.70 6.21 -8.18
N ALA A 114 6.83 5.43 -9.25
CA ALA A 114 6.83 5.97 -10.61
C ALA A 114 5.50 6.66 -10.91
N TRP A 115 4.37 6.01 -10.59
CA TRP A 115 3.05 6.64 -10.69
C TRP A 115 2.97 7.98 -9.93
N VAL A 116 3.39 8.01 -8.66
CA VAL A 116 3.34 9.27 -7.87
C VAL A 116 4.13 10.38 -8.57
N ARG A 117 5.31 10.06 -9.12
CA ARG A 117 6.19 11.04 -9.79
C ARG A 117 5.65 11.52 -11.13
N GLU A 118 5.05 10.62 -11.91
CA GLU A 118 4.70 10.87 -13.31
C GLU A 118 3.27 11.38 -13.48
N GLU A 119 2.35 10.97 -12.61
CA GLU A 119 0.91 11.21 -12.78
C GLU A 119 0.31 12.08 -11.66
N THR A 120 1.11 12.56 -10.71
CA THR A 120 0.62 13.41 -9.61
C THR A 120 1.53 14.62 -9.37
N THR A 121 1.03 15.60 -8.62
CA THR A 121 1.81 16.78 -8.18
C THR A 121 2.43 16.59 -6.79
N VAL A 122 2.35 15.37 -6.23
CA VAL A 122 2.79 15.10 -4.87
C VAL A 122 4.32 15.11 -4.78
N GLY A 123 4.85 15.93 -3.88
CA GLY A 123 6.29 15.99 -3.58
C GLY A 123 6.76 15.10 -2.42
N THR A 124 5.86 14.40 -1.72
CA THR A 124 6.21 13.58 -0.55
C THR A 124 5.36 12.33 -0.44
N VAL A 125 6.01 11.19 -0.27
CA VAL A 125 5.39 9.88 0.01
C VAL A 125 5.69 9.48 1.44
N ARG A 126 4.66 9.07 2.18
CA ARG A 126 4.76 8.55 3.55
C ARG A 126 4.40 7.07 3.58
N LEU A 127 4.86 6.38 4.62
CA LEU A 127 4.49 5.00 4.91
C LEU A 127 4.71 4.72 6.39
N SER A 128 4.16 3.59 6.84
CA SER A 128 4.51 2.96 8.12
C SER A 128 5.24 1.64 7.85
N ALA A 129 6.52 1.57 8.18
CA ALA A 129 7.35 0.40 7.91
C ALA A 129 7.22 -0.65 9.03
N THR A 130 7.09 -1.92 8.66
CA THR A 130 7.36 -3.04 9.57
C THR A 130 8.87 -3.28 9.66
N PRO A 131 9.41 -3.84 10.77
CA PRO A 131 10.83 -4.11 10.92
C PRO A 131 11.47 -4.84 9.72
N PRO A 132 10.85 -5.89 9.14
CA PRO A 132 11.40 -6.56 7.95
C PRO A 132 11.39 -5.71 6.67
N GLY A 133 10.50 -4.71 6.58
CA GLY A 133 10.33 -3.87 5.39
C GLY A 133 11.34 -2.72 5.27
N PHE A 134 12.01 -2.34 6.37
CA PHE A 134 12.90 -1.15 6.40
C PHE A 134 13.96 -1.14 5.29
N GLY A 135 14.59 -2.29 5.03
CA GLY A 135 15.65 -2.40 4.02
C GLY A 135 15.17 -2.04 2.61
N ILE A 136 13.92 -2.41 2.28
CA ILE A 136 13.31 -2.07 0.98
C ILE A 136 13.14 -0.55 0.87
N TYR A 137 12.55 0.08 1.89
CA TYR A 137 12.24 1.51 1.84
C TYR A 137 13.49 2.37 1.84
N ARG A 138 14.50 2.07 2.67
CA ARG A 138 15.77 2.80 2.68
C ARG A 138 16.50 2.70 1.33
N ALA A 139 16.50 1.52 0.70
CA ALA A 139 17.09 1.32 -0.62
C ALA A 139 16.35 2.10 -1.74
N LEU A 140 15.12 2.55 -1.50
CA LEU A 140 14.32 3.38 -2.40
C LEU A 140 14.36 4.87 -2.01
N GLY A 141 15.18 5.25 -1.03
CA GLY A 141 15.38 6.64 -0.63
C GLY A 141 14.42 7.15 0.45
N PHE A 142 13.59 6.29 1.05
CA PHE A 142 12.83 6.70 2.24
C PHE A 142 13.77 6.89 3.43
N THR A 143 13.54 7.97 4.17
CA THR A 143 14.21 8.28 5.44
C THR A 143 13.19 8.28 6.56
N GLU A 144 13.64 7.99 7.78
CA GLU A 144 12.79 8.12 8.96
C GLU A 144 12.32 9.56 9.18
N THR A 145 11.14 9.72 9.77
CA THR A 145 10.68 11.04 10.19
C THR A 145 11.48 11.52 11.39
N ARG A 146 11.75 12.84 11.45
CA ARG A 146 12.45 13.45 12.59
C ARG A 146 11.72 13.24 13.92
N TYR A 147 10.40 13.25 13.87
CA TYR A 147 9.52 13.04 15.01
C TYR A 147 8.67 11.79 14.78
N PRO A 148 8.53 10.90 15.78
CA PRO A 148 7.73 9.69 15.64
C PRO A 148 6.25 10.03 15.50
N ALA A 149 5.50 9.19 14.78
CA ALA A 149 4.04 9.24 14.79
C ALA A 149 3.52 8.69 16.13
N MET A 150 2.48 9.33 16.67
CA MET A 150 1.81 8.90 17.90
C MET A 150 0.35 8.53 17.58
N ARG A 151 -0.22 7.58 18.32
CA ARG A 151 -1.64 7.19 18.20
C ARG A 151 -2.26 7.08 19.59
N LEU A 152 -3.54 7.44 19.69
CA LEU A 152 -4.40 7.20 20.86
C LEU A 152 -5.60 6.39 20.39
N LEU A 153 -5.87 5.25 21.04
CA LEU A 153 -7.09 4.50 20.84
C LEU A 153 -8.17 5.09 21.74
N LEU A 154 -9.28 5.51 21.13
CA LEU A 154 -10.46 5.99 21.84
C LEU A 154 -11.49 4.87 21.83
N GLU A 155 -12.08 4.61 23.00
CA GLU A 155 -13.23 3.70 23.10
C GLU A 155 -14.41 4.31 22.34
N ARG A 156 -15.06 3.50 21.50
CA ARG A 156 -16.23 3.87 20.71
C ARG A 156 -17.27 2.77 20.78
#